data_AF-A0AB36VDG9-F1
#
_entry.id   AF-A0AB36VDG9-F1
#
_cell.length_a   1.000
_cell.length_b   1.000
_cell.length_c   1.000
_cell.angle_alpha   90.00
_cell.angle_beta   90.00
_cell.angle_gamma   90.00
#
_symmetry.space_group_name_H-M   'P 1'
#
loop_
_entity.id
_entity.type
_entity.pdbx_description
1 polymer ?
#
loop_
_entity_poly.entity_id
_entity_poly.type
_entity_poly.pdbx_seq_one_letter_code
_entity_poly.pdbx_strand_id
1 'polypeptide(L)'
;MPIVNMIIEQDYDHFIASFKQQFNMDIASYKQDRMRRRIDAFISRKGFENYTNFLNKLRADQNLFLNFIDYITINVSEFFRNKERWQTLESKALPKLLEQNSGKLKVWSAACAAGEEPYTLSLILSKHLAPFRFEIQATDLDFHILETAKRGQYTERSLKELPNDLKERHFTKENDIYSLHQNIKQNVTFKQHDLLMQSFDTNYDLIICRNVMIYFTEEARVKLYEKFSRSLRKGGVLFVGSTEQILTPERYNLQRFDTFFYEKI
;
A
#
# COMPACT_ATOMS: atom_id res chain seq x y z
N MET A 1 -11.68 -35.51 14.90
CA MET A 1 -12.92 -35.09 15.59
C MET A 1 -13.33 -33.72 15.09
N PRO A 2 -14.52 -33.56 14.49
CA PRO A 2 -15.01 -32.30 13.95
C PRO A 2 -15.95 -31.63 14.96
N ILE A 3 -15.41 -30.72 15.77
CA ILE A 3 -16.21 -29.81 16.61
C ILE A 3 -15.87 -28.34 16.29
N VAL A 4 -14.70 -28.09 15.67
CA VAL A 4 -14.19 -26.73 15.40
C VAL A 4 -15.01 -25.97 14.33
N ASN A 5 -15.75 -26.66 13.46
CA ASN A 5 -16.44 -26.02 12.33
C ASN A 5 -17.84 -25.47 12.64
N MET A 6 -18.44 -25.75 13.80
CA MET A 6 -19.88 -25.48 14.00
C MET A 6 -20.19 -24.16 14.74
N ILE A 7 -19.18 -23.48 15.31
CA ILE A 7 -19.37 -22.29 16.17
C ILE A 7 -19.06 -20.96 15.44
N ILE A 8 -18.38 -20.99 14.30
CA ILE A 8 -17.90 -19.79 13.60
C ILE A 8 -18.94 -19.19 12.64
N GLU A 9 -19.99 -19.93 12.28
CA GLU A 9 -20.90 -19.46 11.20
C GLU A 9 -21.87 -18.36 11.59
N GLN A 10 -22.34 -18.30 12.84
CA GLN A 10 -23.57 -17.56 13.15
C GLN A 10 -23.43 -16.03 13.36
N ASP A 11 -22.27 -15.42 13.18
CA ASP A 11 -22.14 -13.99 13.53
C ASP A 11 -21.10 -13.18 12.73
N TYR A 12 -20.66 -13.65 11.56
CA TYR A 12 -19.63 -12.94 10.77
C TYR A 12 -20.09 -11.55 10.30
N ASP A 13 -21.35 -11.41 9.86
CA ASP A 13 -21.87 -10.12 9.40
C ASP A 13 -22.01 -9.13 10.56
N HIS A 14 -22.41 -9.60 11.74
CA HIS A 14 -22.40 -8.80 12.95
C HIS A 14 -20.97 -8.44 13.35
N PHE A 15 -20.02 -9.38 13.22
CA PHE A 15 -18.61 -9.14 13.50
C PHE A 15 -18.06 -8.00 12.65
N ILE A 16 -18.23 -8.04 11.32
CA ILE A 16 -17.69 -7.00 10.43
C ILE A 16 -18.37 -5.64 10.66
N ALA A 17 -19.68 -5.62 10.95
CA ALA A 17 -20.41 -4.40 11.26
C ALA A 17 -19.93 -3.78 12.60
N SER A 18 -19.81 -4.61 13.64
CA SER A 18 -19.31 -4.20 14.95
C SER A 18 -17.85 -3.77 14.89
N PHE A 19 -17.01 -4.47 14.12
CA PHE A 19 -15.62 -4.13 13.93
C PHE A 19 -15.47 -2.73 13.32
N LYS A 20 -16.26 -2.42 12.29
CA LYS A 20 -16.27 -1.08 11.68
C LYS A 20 -16.68 0.01 12.67
N GLN A 21 -17.71 -0.23 13.48
CA GLN A 21 -18.17 0.74 14.47
C GLN A 21 -17.14 0.98 15.59
N GLN A 22 -16.47 -0.08 16.05
CA GLN A 22 -15.55 0.00 17.19
C GLN A 22 -14.16 0.51 16.81
N PHE A 23 -13.64 0.12 15.65
CA PHE A 23 -12.26 0.38 15.24
C PHE A 23 -12.15 1.34 14.06
N ASN A 24 -13.26 1.84 13.53
CA ASN A 24 -13.32 2.73 12.37
C ASN A 24 -12.56 2.17 11.15
N MET A 25 -12.69 0.86 10.92
CA MET A 25 -12.04 0.15 9.82
C MET A 25 -13.06 -0.72 9.08
N ASP A 26 -13.18 -0.53 7.77
CA ASP A 26 -14.21 -1.19 6.96
C ASP A 26 -13.69 -2.48 6.30
N ILE A 27 -13.69 -3.57 7.06
CA ILE A 27 -13.35 -4.90 6.53
C ILE A 27 -14.43 -5.49 5.62
N ALA A 28 -15.66 -4.96 5.63
CA ALA A 28 -16.74 -5.39 4.73
C ALA A 28 -16.44 -4.98 3.26
N SER A 29 -15.67 -3.92 3.07
CA SER A 29 -15.21 -3.44 1.75
C SER A 29 -14.08 -4.29 1.13
N TYR A 30 -13.65 -5.37 1.78
CA TYR A 30 -12.72 -6.37 1.24
C TYR A 30 -13.46 -7.56 0.62
N LYS A 31 -12.77 -8.37 -0.17
CA LYS A 31 -13.31 -9.64 -0.71
C LYS A 31 -13.53 -10.64 0.42
N GLN A 32 -14.81 -10.87 0.75
CA GLN A 32 -15.21 -11.56 1.99
C GLN A 32 -14.72 -13.01 2.09
N ASP A 33 -14.73 -13.79 1.00
CA ASP A 33 -14.27 -15.19 1.03
C ASP A 33 -12.82 -15.32 1.54
N ARG A 34 -11.94 -14.40 1.15
CA ARG A 34 -10.53 -14.41 1.58
C ARG A 34 -10.38 -13.79 2.96
N MET A 35 -11.08 -12.68 3.21
CA MET A 35 -11.01 -11.97 4.47
C MET A 35 -11.49 -12.86 5.63
N ARG A 36 -12.68 -13.45 5.49
CA ARG A 36 -13.26 -14.37 6.47
C ARG A 36 -12.31 -15.53 6.80
N ARG A 37 -11.75 -16.20 5.79
CA ARG A 37 -10.79 -17.29 6.01
C ARG A 37 -9.57 -16.88 6.84
N ARG A 38 -9.04 -15.66 6.64
CA ARG A 38 -7.92 -15.15 7.45
C ARG A 38 -8.37 -14.83 8.86
N ILE A 39 -9.51 -14.18 9.03
CA ILE A 39 -10.07 -13.88 10.35
C ILE A 39 -10.27 -15.18 11.15
N ASP A 40 -10.92 -16.17 10.55
CA ASP A 40 -11.18 -17.47 11.17
C ASP A 40 -9.89 -18.21 11.54
N ALA A 41 -8.89 -18.18 10.65
CA ALA A 41 -7.59 -18.76 10.93
C ALA A 41 -6.88 -18.07 12.10
N PHE A 42 -6.97 -16.74 12.21
CA PHE A 42 -6.40 -15.99 13.34
C PHE A 42 -7.09 -16.32 14.65
N ILE A 43 -8.42 -16.30 14.67
CA ILE A 43 -9.28 -16.62 15.82
C ILE A 43 -8.97 -18.03 16.31
N SER A 44 -8.96 -19.00 15.41
CA SER A 44 -8.65 -20.40 15.71
C SER A 44 -7.24 -20.56 16.29
N ARG A 45 -6.22 -19.95 15.67
CA ARG A 45 -4.83 -19.99 16.15
C ARG A 45 -4.64 -19.37 17.52
N LYS A 46 -5.41 -18.33 17.85
CA LYS A 46 -5.38 -17.65 19.15
C LYS A 46 -6.29 -18.29 20.19
N GLY A 47 -7.05 -19.33 19.82
CA GLY A 47 -7.91 -20.07 20.74
C GLY A 47 -9.20 -19.33 21.13
N PHE A 48 -9.66 -18.39 20.30
CA PHE A 48 -10.95 -17.71 20.55
C PHE A 48 -12.11 -18.61 20.12
N GLU A 49 -13.13 -18.70 20.98
CA GLU A 49 -14.28 -19.58 20.77
C GLU A 49 -15.28 -19.05 19.75
N ASN A 50 -15.44 -17.72 19.66
CA ASN A 50 -16.39 -17.06 18.78
C ASN A 50 -15.98 -15.61 18.48
N TYR A 51 -16.65 -14.98 17.50
CA TYR A 51 -16.38 -13.60 17.09
C TYR A 51 -16.64 -12.57 18.19
N THR A 52 -17.67 -12.76 19.02
CA THR A 52 -18.03 -11.83 20.11
C THR A 52 -16.92 -11.73 21.16
N ASN A 53 -16.42 -12.87 21.64
CA ASN A 53 -15.30 -12.96 22.57
C ASN A 53 -14.04 -12.34 21.97
N PHE A 54 -13.81 -12.58 20.68
CA PHE A 54 -12.68 -11.99 19.97
C PHE A 54 -12.77 -10.46 19.86
N LEU A 55 -13.92 -9.91 19.47
CA LEU A 55 -14.15 -8.45 19.41
C LEU A 55 -13.92 -7.77 20.76
N ASN A 56 -14.51 -8.34 21.81
CA ASN A 56 -14.34 -7.82 23.17
C ASN A 56 -12.86 -7.78 23.58
N LYS A 57 -12.10 -8.82 23.21
CA LYS A 57 -10.67 -8.88 23.51
C LYS A 57 -9.86 -7.89 22.67
N LEU A 58 -10.15 -7.73 21.39
CA LEU A 58 -9.51 -6.73 20.52
C LEU A 58 -9.65 -5.32 21.08
N ARG A 59 -10.80 -4.99 21.66
CA ARG A 59 -11.06 -3.68 22.27
C ARG A 59 -10.20 -3.43 23.52
N ALA A 60 -9.92 -4.47 24.29
CA ALA A 60 -9.17 -4.38 25.54
C ALA A 60 -7.65 -4.51 25.37
N ASP A 61 -7.19 -5.02 24.22
CA ASP A 61 -5.78 -5.37 23.99
C ASP A 61 -5.28 -4.80 22.65
N GLN A 62 -4.60 -3.66 22.75
CA GLN A 62 -4.05 -2.96 21.58
C GLN A 62 -3.00 -3.81 20.84
N ASN A 63 -2.21 -4.62 21.54
CA ASN A 63 -1.22 -5.48 20.90
C ASN A 63 -1.90 -6.61 20.12
N LEU A 64 -2.98 -7.18 20.65
CA LEU A 64 -3.79 -8.14 19.92
C LEU A 64 -4.40 -7.49 18.66
N PHE A 65 -4.92 -6.27 18.77
CA PHE A 65 -5.44 -5.52 17.63
C PHE A 65 -4.40 -5.31 16.54
N LEU A 66 -3.22 -4.79 16.87
CA LEU A 66 -2.16 -4.56 15.88
C LEU A 66 -1.68 -5.87 15.23
N ASN A 67 -1.54 -6.94 16.02
CA ASN A 67 -1.21 -8.27 15.48
C ASN A 67 -2.31 -8.85 14.59
N PHE A 68 -3.58 -8.55 14.88
CA PHE A 68 -4.69 -8.96 14.04
C PHE A 68 -4.67 -8.22 12.70
N ILE A 69 -4.45 -6.90 12.71
CA ILE A 69 -4.33 -6.09 11.49
C ILE A 69 -3.20 -6.62 10.60
N ASP A 70 -1.99 -6.78 11.14
CA ASP A 70 -0.83 -7.36 10.42
C ASP A 70 -1.14 -8.76 9.87
N TYR A 71 -1.89 -9.56 10.61
CA TYR A 71 -2.27 -10.89 10.14
C TYR A 71 -3.31 -10.88 9.01
N ILE A 72 -4.22 -9.91 8.93
CA ILE A 72 -5.26 -9.89 7.89
C ILE A 72 -4.84 -9.10 6.63
N THR A 73 -3.83 -8.24 6.73
CA THR A 73 -3.23 -7.53 5.58
C THR A 73 -2.25 -8.41 4.81
N ILE A 74 -2.02 -8.15 3.53
CA ILE A 74 -1.02 -8.88 2.71
C ILE A 74 0.14 -7.94 2.45
N ASN A 75 1.26 -8.18 3.14
CA ASN A 75 2.41 -7.29 3.16
C ASN A 75 3.56 -7.75 2.23
N VAL A 76 3.27 -8.57 1.20
CA VAL A 76 4.31 -9.09 0.30
C VAL A 76 4.68 -8.05 -0.76
N SER A 77 5.91 -7.55 -0.67
CA SER A 77 6.50 -6.58 -1.59
C SER A 77 7.96 -6.92 -1.88
N GLU A 78 8.51 -6.29 -2.91
CA GLU A 78 9.91 -6.40 -3.33
C GLU A 78 10.33 -5.13 -4.08
N PHE A 79 11.62 -4.82 -4.06
CA PHE A 79 12.17 -3.69 -4.81
C PHE A 79 11.98 -3.93 -6.31
N PHE A 80 11.66 -2.88 -7.06
CA PHE A 80 11.49 -2.96 -8.52
C PHE A 80 10.47 -4.02 -9.01
N ARG A 81 9.48 -4.40 -8.19
CA ARG A 81 8.41 -5.33 -8.58
C ARG A 81 7.80 -4.96 -9.94
N ASN A 82 7.80 -5.91 -10.89
CA ASN A 82 7.44 -5.68 -12.31
C ASN A 82 8.28 -4.55 -12.93
N LYS A 83 9.59 -4.80 -13.05
CA LYS A 83 10.62 -3.81 -13.44
C LYS A 83 10.28 -3.01 -14.70
N GLU A 84 9.61 -3.61 -15.68
CA GLU A 84 9.23 -2.90 -16.92
C GLU A 84 8.26 -1.74 -16.66
N ARG A 85 7.46 -1.82 -15.58
CA ARG A 85 6.55 -0.74 -15.19
C ARG A 85 7.30 0.42 -14.55
N TRP A 86 8.33 0.16 -13.78
CA TRP A 86 9.23 1.21 -13.27
C TRP A 86 10.00 1.89 -14.41
N GLN A 87 10.42 1.14 -15.43
CA GLN A 87 11.02 1.72 -16.64
C GLN A 87 10.03 2.63 -17.39
N THR A 88 8.75 2.25 -17.46
CA THR A 88 7.70 3.09 -18.06
C THR A 88 7.48 4.37 -17.26
N LEU A 89 7.46 4.27 -15.93
CA LEU A 89 7.41 5.43 -15.04
C LEU A 89 8.60 6.38 -15.32
N GLU A 90 9.82 5.84 -15.32
CA GLU A 90 11.07 6.60 -15.47
C GLU A 90 11.23 7.22 -16.87
N SER A 91 10.91 6.49 -17.93
CA SER A 91 11.14 6.94 -19.31
C SER A 91 10.00 7.76 -19.92
N LYS A 92 8.77 7.66 -19.39
CA LYS A 92 7.59 8.32 -19.99
C LYS A 92 6.86 9.22 -19.01
N ALA A 93 6.42 8.69 -17.87
CA ALA A 93 5.58 9.46 -16.95
C ALA A 93 6.38 10.56 -16.23
N LEU A 94 7.60 10.26 -15.76
CA LEU A 94 8.42 11.22 -15.03
C LEU A 94 8.81 12.44 -15.89
N PRO A 95 9.30 12.30 -17.14
CA PRO A 95 9.57 13.46 -18.00
C PRO A 95 8.35 14.38 -18.17
N LYS A 96 7.17 13.81 -18.42
CA LYS A 96 5.91 14.56 -18.56
C LYS A 96 5.55 15.30 -17.27
N LEU A 97 5.68 14.65 -16.11
CA LEU A 97 5.39 15.28 -14.82
C LEU A 97 6.33 16.46 -14.55
N LEU A 98 7.61 16.32 -14.92
CA LEU A 98 8.62 17.37 -14.73
C LEU A 98 8.47 18.54 -15.70
N GLU A 99 8.03 18.30 -16.94
CA GLU A 99 7.71 19.36 -17.90
C GLU A 99 6.58 20.27 -17.37
N GLN A 100 5.61 19.67 -16.68
CA GLN A 100 4.45 20.38 -16.13
C GLN A 100 4.70 20.96 -14.72
N ASN A 101 5.79 20.59 -14.05
CA ASN A 101 6.08 21.00 -12.68
C ASN A 101 7.57 21.34 -12.49
N SER A 102 7.88 22.63 -12.57
CA SER A 102 9.19 23.17 -12.22
C SER A 102 9.41 23.34 -10.71
N GLY A 103 8.42 22.99 -9.87
CA GLY A 103 8.46 22.98 -8.41
C GLY A 103 8.69 21.58 -7.82
N LYS A 104 8.52 21.44 -6.49
CA LYS A 104 8.75 20.17 -5.78
C LYS A 104 7.72 19.12 -6.24
N LEU A 105 8.21 17.95 -6.66
CA LEU A 105 7.37 16.83 -7.07
C LEU A 105 6.77 16.17 -5.82
N LYS A 106 5.44 16.23 -5.70
CA LYS A 106 4.70 15.64 -4.57
C LYS A 106 4.17 14.28 -4.97
N VAL A 107 4.67 13.22 -4.35
CA VAL A 107 4.34 11.83 -4.69
C VAL A 107 3.75 11.09 -3.50
N TRP A 108 2.83 10.16 -3.77
CA TRP A 108 2.25 9.26 -2.78
C TRP A 108 2.40 7.79 -3.20
N SER A 109 3.00 6.95 -2.35
CA SER A 109 2.89 5.48 -2.41
C SER A 109 1.85 5.03 -1.39
N ALA A 110 0.71 4.58 -1.89
CA ALA A 110 -0.46 4.16 -1.13
C ALA A 110 -0.46 2.64 -0.95
N ALA A 111 -0.53 2.18 0.31
CA ALA A 111 -0.32 0.78 0.72
C ALA A 111 1.11 0.29 0.45
N CYS A 112 2.06 0.97 1.08
CA CYS A 112 3.49 0.84 0.82
C CYS A 112 4.17 -0.41 1.43
N ALA A 113 3.46 -1.21 2.22
CA ALA A 113 3.98 -2.38 2.91
C ALA A 113 5.30 -2.09 3.65
N ALA A 114 6.34 -2.92 3.46
CA ALA A 114 7.63 -2.77 4.13
C ALA A 114 8.56 -1.74 3.46
N GLY A 115 8.02 -0.84 2.63
CA GLY A 115 8.73 0.32 2.11
C GLY A 115 9.55 0.08 0.83
N GLU A 116 9.54 -1.13 0.26
CA GLU A 116 10.25 -1.42 -0.98
C GLU A 116 9.78 -0.54 -2.14
N GLU A 117 8.47 -0.27 -2.24
CA GLU A 117 7.89 0.58 -3.28
C GLU A 117 8.31 2.06 -3.16
N PRO A 118 8.09 2.76 -2.03
CA PRO A 118 8.51 4.15 -1.90
C PRO A 118 10.03 4.32 -1.97
N TYR A 119 10.82 3.32 -1.54
CA TYR A 119 12.28 3.38 -1.71
C TYR A 119 12.73 3.07 -3.14
N THR A 120 12.07 2.17 -3.86
CA THR A 120 12.27 2.02 -5.32
C THR A 120 12.06 3.36 -6.02
N LEU A 121 10.96 4.05 -5.69
CA LEU A 121 10.68 5.38 -6.23
C LEU A 121 11.75 6.41 -5.82
N SER A 122 12.16 6.45 -4.56
CA SER A 122 13.21 7.37 -4.08
C SER A 122 14.53 7.16 -4.83
N LEU A 123 14.93 5.91 -5.07
CA LEU A 123 16.11 5.56 -5.87
C LEU A 123 15.98 6.06 -7.32
N ILE A 124 14.82 5.88 -7.96
CA ILE A 124 14.58 6.36 -9.33
C ILE A 124 14.65 7.89 -9.37
N LEU A 125 13.90 8.57 -8.50
CA LEU A 125 13.86 10.04 -8.48
C LEU A 125 15.23 10.66 -8.19
N SER A 126 16.03 10.05 -7.31
CA SER A 126 17.38 10.52 -6.98
C SER A 126 18.37 10.49 -8.14
N LYS A 127 18.08 9.74 -9.23
CA LYS A 127 18.90 9.77 -10.46
C LYS A 127 18.66 11.02 -11.30
N HIS A 128 17.46 11.59 -11.19
CA HIS A 128 16.99 12.66 -12.09
C HIS A 128 16.83 14.00 -11.38
N LEU A 129 16.66 13.99 -10.06
CA LEU A 129 16.28 15.15 -9.26
C LEU A 129 17.15 15.26 -8.01
N ALA A 130 17.52 16.49 -7.67
CA ALA A 130 18.13 16.78 -6.38
C ALA A 130 17.15 16.44 -5.23
N PRO A 131 17.62 16.02 -4.04
CA PRO A 131 16.73 15.57 -2.95
C PRO A 131 15.61 16.56 -2.57
N PHE A 132 15.88 17.87 -2.59
CA PHE A 132 14.89 18.90 -2.26
C PHE A 132 13.77 19.06 -3.32
N ARG A 133 13.93 18.48 -4.51
CA ARG A 133 12.99 18.59 -5.64
C ARG A 133 11.84 17.60 -5.56
N PHE A 134 11.82 16.69 -4.58
CA PHE A 134 10.72 15.74 -4.44
C PHE A 134 10.42 15.40 -2.99
N GLU A 135 9.21 14.91 -2.73
CA GLU A 135 8.82 14.28 -1.48
C GLU A 135 7.93 13.08 -1.77
N ILE A 136 8.09 12.03 -0.98
CA ILE A 136 7.30 10.81 -1.08
C ILE A 136 6.56 10.62 0.24
N GLN A 137 5.24 10.80 0.21
CA GLN A 137 4.38 10.28 1.27
C GLN A 137 4.23 8.78 1.02
N ALA A 138 4.50 7.96 2.03
CA ALA A 138 4.30 6.51 1.99
C ALA A 138 3.32 6.12 3.07
N THR A 139 2.22 5.47 2.72
CA THR A 139 1.19 5.14 3.69
C THR A 139 0.80 3.69 3.68
N ASP A 140 0.44 3.18 4.85
CA ASP A 140 -0.13 1.84 5.01
C ASP A 140 -1.10 1.81 6.19
N LEU A 141 -2.01 0.84 6.19
CA LEU A 141 -2.94 0.62 7.29
C LEU A 141 -2.23 -0.02 8.48
N ASP A 142 -1.28 -0.89 8.21
CA ASP A 142 -0.58 -1.69 9.21
C ASP A 142 0.58 -0.91 9.84
N PHE A 143 0.52 -0.73 11.17
CA PHE A 143 1.56 -0.03 11.91
C PHE A 143 2.88 -0.81 11.97
N HIS A 144 2.83 -2.13 12.16
CA HIS A 144 4.05 -2.94 12.30
C HIS A 144 4.85 -2.98 10.99
N ILE A 145 4.16 -3.03 9.85
CA ILE A 145 4.85 -3.00 8.55
C ILE A 145 5.48 -1.63 8.29
N LEU A 146 4.84 -0.53 8.70
CA LEU A 146 5.42 0.81 8.61
C LEU A 146 6.67 0.97 9.47
N GLU A 147 6.70 0.40 10.68
CA GLU A 147 7.90 0.41 11.52
C GLU A 147 9.04 -0.39 10.86
N THR A 148 8.71 -1.49 10.19
CA THR A 148 9.68 -2.24 9.37
C THR A 148 10.21 -1.39 8.22
N ALA A 149 9.32 -0.70 7.51
CA ALA A 149 9.67 0.20 6.41
C ALA A 149 10.61 1.32 6.85
N LYS A 150 10.33 1.97 7.99
CA LYS A 150 11.16 3.05 8.54
C LYS A 150 12.58 2.60 8.89
N ARG A 151 12.79 1.34 9.30
CA ARG A 151 14.14 0.79 9.52
C ARG A 151 14.92 0.74 8.22
N GLY A 152 14.28 0.46 7.09
CA GLY A 152 14.92 0.39 5.78
C GLY A 152 15.95 -0.74 5.71
N GLN A 153 15.65 -1.86 6.36
CA GLN A 153 16.49 -3.05 6.44
C GLN A 153 15.81 -4.20 5.71
N TYR A 154 16.53 -4.85 4.81
CA TYR A 154 15.98 -5.82 3.88
C TYR A 154 16.84 -7.07 3.78
N THR A 155 16.22 -8.16 3.35
CA THR A 155 16.93 -9.40 3.01
C THR A 155 17.28 -9.42 1.52
N GLU A 156 18.17 -10.31 1.13
CA GLU A 156 18.49 -10.58 -0.29
C GLU A 156 17.23 -10.80 -1.14
N ARG A 157 16.24 -11.51 -0.58
CA ARG A 157 14.98 -11.82 -1.26
C ARG A 157 14.23 -10.57 -1.70
N SER A 158 14.15 -9.55 -0.84
CA SER A 158 13.46 -8.28 -1.16
C SER A 158 14.18 -7.48 -2.26
N LEU A 159 15.48 -7.74 -2.47
CA LEU A 159 16.34 -7.02 -3.42
C LEU A 159 16.55 -7.77 -4.73
N LYS A 160 15.88 -8.91 -4.95
CA LYS A 160 16.13 -9.80 -6.10
C LYS A 160 16.09 -9.08 -7.45
N GLU A 161 15.13 -8.16 -7.63
CA GLU A 161 14.94 -7.43 -8.90
C GLU A 161 15.68 -6.08 -8.93
N LEU A 162 16.33 -5.69 -7.83
CA LEU A 162 17.11 -4.45 -7.74
C LEU A 162 18.40 -4.58 -8.59
N PRO A 163 18.68 -3.63 -9.50
CA PRO A 163 19.95 -3.60 -10.22
C PRO A 163 21.16 -3.59 -9.26
N ASN A 164 22.18 -4.41 -9.56
CA ASN A 164 23.36 -4.57 -8.70
C ASN A 164 24.10 -3.25 -8.45
N ASP A 165 24.18 -2.37 -9.45
CA ASP A 165 24.81 -1.07 -9.32
C ASP A 165 24.10 -0.18 -8.27
N LEU A 166 22.76 -0.22 -8.23
CA LEU A 166 22.01 0.50 -7.21
C LEU A 166 22.15 -0.14 -5.83
N LYS A 167 22.19 -1.47 -5.78
CA LYS A 167 22.38 -2.23 -4.55
C LYS A 167 23.72 -1.87 -3.89
N GLU A 168 24.81 -1.90 -4.66
CA GLU A 168 26.16 -1.57 -4.17
C GLU A 168 26.29 -0.11 -3.75
N ARG A 169 25.63 0.81 -4.48
CA ARG A 169 25.74 2.26 -4.20
C ARG A 169 24.90 2.74 -3.02
N HIS A 170 23.76 2.09 -2.75
CA HIS A 170 22.74 2.63 -1.85
C HIS A 170 22.44 1.74 -0.64
N PHE A 171 23.06 0.57 -0.54
CA PHE A 171 22.89 -0.33 0.60
C PHE A 171 24.24 -0.69 1.22
N THR A 172 24.25 -0.82 2.54
CA THR A 172 25.34 -1.44 3.28
C THR A 172 24.90 -2.83 3.70
N LYS A 173 25.71 -3.85 3.37
CA LYS A 173 25.45 -5.23 3.79
C LYS A 173 26.19 -5.53 5.10
N GLU A 174 25.45 -5.99 6.10
CA GLU A 174 25.98 -6.54 7.34
C GLU A 174 25.30 -7.90 7.58
N ASN A 175 26.08 -8.98 7.55
CA ASN A 175 25.56 -10.36 7.54
C ASN A 175 24.54 -10.55 6.40
N ASP A 176 23.32 -10.99 6.71
CA ASP A 176 22.23 -11.20 5.75
C ASP A 176 21.28 -10.01 5.61
N ILE A 177 21.62 -8.86 6.22
CA ILE A 177 20.80 -7.65 6.22
C ILE A 177 21.43 -6.57 5.34
N TYR A 178 20.61 -6.00 4.48
CA TYR A 178 20.92 -4.84 3.65
C TYR A 178 20.23 -3.61 4.21
N SER A 179 21.02 -2.65 4.68
CA SER A 179 20.53 -1.38 5.23
C SER A 179 20.60 -0.28 4.17
N LEU A 180 19.45 0.31 3.85
CA LEU A 180 19.35 1.42 2.89
C LEU A 180 19.97 2.70 3.47
N HIS A 181 20.76 3.40 2.66
CA HIS A 181 21.44 4.63 3.07
C HIS A 181 20.47 5.77 3.39
N GLN A 182 20.82 6.58 4.39
CA GLN A 182 19.96 7.63 4.93
C GLN A 182 19.61 8.73 3.91
N ASN A 183 20.50 8.99 2.95
CA ASN A 183 20.28 9.97 1.88
C ASN A 183 19.11 9.59 0.95
N ILE A 184 18.79 8.30 0.82
CA ILE A 184 17.60 7.82 0.09
C ILE A 184 16.39 7.81 1.01
N LYS A 185 16.56 7.44 2.28
CA LYS A 185 15.48 7.34 3.26
C LYS A 185 14.81 8.69 3.58
N GLN A 186 15.60 9.75 3.69
CA GLN A 186 15.14 11.08 4.13
C GLN A 186 14.06 11.72 3.25
N ASN A 187 13.90 11.28 2.00
CA ASN A 187 12.88 11.81 1.09
C ASN A 187 11.52 11.10 1.23
N VAL A 188 11.43 10.07 2.08
CA VAL A 188 10.21 9.27 2.30
C VAL A 188 9.67 9.53 3.70
N THR A 189 8.42 9.95 3.79
CA THR A 189 7.69 10.13 5.05
C THR A 189 6.62 9.05 5.18
N PHE A 190 6.76 8.19 6.19
CA PHE A 190 5.80 7.13 6.48
C PHE A 190 4.68 7.61 7.40
N LYS A 191 3.43 7.28 7.05
CA LYS A 191 2.25 7.66 7.83
C LYS A 191 1.20 6.53 7.80
N GLN A 192 0.62 6.22 8.95
CA GLN A 192 -0.50 5.28 9.01
C GLN A 192 -1.74 5.90 8.34
N HIS A 193 -2.37 5.18 7.43
CA HIS A 193 -3.52 5.65 6.67
C HIS A 193 -4.41 4.51 6.17
N ASP A 194 -5.71 4.63 6.40
CA ASP A 194 -6.74 3.75 5.84
C ASP A 194 -7.30 4.36 4.54
N LEU A 195 -7.01 3.71 3.40
CA LEU A 195 -7.47 4.13 2.08
C LEU A 195 -9.00 4.19 1.96
N LEU A 196 -9.73 3.33 2.66
CA LEU A 196 -11.18 3.22 2.58
C LEU A 196 -11.86 4.25 3.47
N MET A 197 -11.29 4.53 4.63
CA MET A 197 -11.94 5.33 5.67
C MET A 197 -11.52 6.80 5.70
N GLN A 198 -10.26 7.11 5.38
CA GLN A 198 -9.72 8.46 5.58
C GLN A 198 -9.71 9.29 4.30
N SER A 199 -9.75 10.62 4.45
CA SER A 199 -9.57 11.56 3.34
C SER A 199 -8.15 11.50 2.80
N PHE A 200 -8.00 11.91 1.54
CA PHE A 200 -6.71 11.95 0.86
C PHE A 200 -6.28 13.41 0.73
N ASP A 201 -4.99 13.66 0.89
CA ASP A 201 -4.42 14.97 0.56
C ASP A 201 -4.55 15.23 -0.95
N THR A 202 -4.42 16.49 -1.36
CA THR A 202 -4.59 16.91 -2.76
C THR A 202 -3.29 17.40 -3.40
N ASN A 203 -3.37 17.67 -4.71
CA ASN A 203 -2.29 18.19 -5.54
C ASN A 203 -1.08 17.26 -5.64
N TYR A 204 -1.31 15.94 -5.66
CA TYR A 204 -0.26 14.98 -5.99
C TYR A 204 0.07 15.03 -7.48
N ASP A 205 1.36 15.02 -7.80
CA ASP A 205 1.87 14.81 -9.16
C ASP A 205 1.76 13.35 -9.57
N LEU A 206 2.08 12.44 -8.64
CA LEU A 206 2.07 11.01 -8.85
C LEU A 206 1.44 10.31 -7.64
N ILE A 207 0.53 9.40 -7.89
CA ILE A 207 0.04 8.44 -6.90
C ILE A 207 0.36 7.04 -7.42
N ILE A 208 1.04 6.24 -6.61
CA ILE A 208 1.29 4.82 -6.85
C ILE A 208 0.41 4.05 -5.88
N CYS A 209 -0.45 3.17 -6.40
CA CYS A 209 -1.35 2.33 -5.60
C CYS A 209 -1.42 0.95 -6.28
N ARG A 210 -0.52 0.06 -5.89
CA ARG A 210 -0.26 -1.20 -6.60
C ARG A 210 -0.52 -2.40 -5.71
N ASN A 211 -1.16 -3.41 -6.29
CA ASN A 211 -1.39 -4.72 -5.67
C ASN A 211 -2.20 -4.68 -4.36
N VAL A 212 -2.95 -3.62 -4.11
CA VAL A 212 -3.84 -3.47 -2.95
C VAL A 212 -5.31 -3.49 -3.35
N MET A 213 -5.66 -2.89 -4.50
CA MET A 213 -7.05 -2.75 -4.93
C MET A 213 -7.67 -4.11 -5.31
N ILE A 214 -6.85 -5.08 -5.68
CA ILE A 214 -7.28 -6.47 -5.91
C ILE A 214 -7.97 -7.12 -4.70
N TYR A 215 -7.78 -6.61 -3.49
CA TYR A 215 -8.40 -7.13 -2.27
C TYR A 215 -9.75 -6.51 -1.96
N PHE A 216 -10.12 -5.41 -2.61
CA PHE A 216 -11.36 -4.69 -2.35
C PHE A 216 -12.51 -5.16 -3.25
N THR A 217 -13.74 -4.90 -2.80
CA THR A 217 -14.94 -5.07 -3.64
C THR A 217 -14.93 -4.08 -4.81
N GLU A 218 -15.79 -4.28 -5.81
CA GLU A 218 -15.93 -3.31 -6.91
C GLU A 218 -16.40 -1.94 -6.38
N GLU A 219 -17.35 -1.92 -5.46
CA GLU A 219 -17.90 -0.67 -4.89
C GLU A 219 -16.82 0.14 -4.17
N ALA A 220 -15.93 -0.52 -3.43
CA ALA A 220 -14.80 0.15 -2.80
C ALA A 220 -13.78 0.66 -3.83
N ARG A 221 -13.47 -0.12 -4.87
CA ARG A 221 -12.57 0.33 -5.95
C ARG A 221 -13.10 1.56 -6.68
N VAL A 222 -14.40 1.59 -7.01
CA VAL A 222 -15.04 2.75 -7.64
C VAL A 222 -14.83 4.02 -6.80
N LYS A 223 -15.09 3.94 -5.48
CA LYS A 223 -14.87 5.07 -4.57
C LYS A 223 -13.41 5.49 -4.50
N LEU A 224 -12.48 4.53 -4.49
CA LEU A 224 -11.05 4.81 -4.48
C LEU A 224 -10.60 5.53 -5.75
N TYR A 225 -11.04 5.13 -6.94
CA TYR A 225 -10.71 5.82 -8.19
C TYR A 225 -11.17 7.28 -8.18
N GLU A 226 -12.37 7.55 -7.67
CA GLU A 226 -12.84 8.93 -7.49
C GLU A 226 -11.97 9.73 -6.52
N LYS A 227 -11.56 9.12 -5.39
CA LYS A 227 -10.67 9.77 -4.41
C LYS A 227 -9.29 10.04 -5.01
N PHE A 228 -8.69 9.07 -5.70
CA PHE A 228 -7.40 9.24 -6.37
C PHE A 228 -7.44 10.35 -7.41
N SER A 229 -8.48 10.37 -8.25
CA SER A 229 -8.66 11.44 -9.23
C SER A 229 -8.78 12.81 -8.55
N ARG A 230 -9.57 12.95 -7.49
CA ARG A 230 -9.65 14.23 -6.74
C ARG A 230 -8.30 14.66 -6.15
N SER A 231 -7.50 13.70 -5.68
CA SER A 231 -6.19 13.94 -5.06
C SER A 231 -5.08 14.30 -6.03
N LEU A 232 -5.15 13.83 -7.28
CA LEU A 232 -4.20 14.22 -8.32
C LEU A 232 -4.42 15.68 -8.74
N ARG A 233 -3.33 16.39 -9.05
CA ARG A 233 -3.45 17.63 -9.83
C ARG A 233 -3.82 17.31 -11.28
N LYS A 234 -4.32 18.29 -12.03
CA LYS A 234 -4.49 18.13 -13.49
C LYS A 234 -3.14 17.79 -14.15
N GLY A 235 -3.13 16.80 -15.03
CA GLY A 235 -1.92 16.23 -15.64
C GLY A 235 -1.14 15.27 -14.73
N GLY A 236 -1.54 15.12 -13.47
CA GLY A 236 -0.95 14.14 -12.54
C GLY A 236 -1.29 12.70 -12.93
N VAL A 237 -0.47 11.76 -12.48
CA VAL A 237 -0.51 10.36 -12.90
C VAL A 237 -0.86 9.42 -11.74
N LEU A 238 -1.79 8.50 -11.97
CA LEU A 238 -2.06 7.32 -11.14
C LEU A 238 -1.36 6.11 -11.76
N PHE A 239 -0.51 5.44 -11.00
CA PHE A 239 0.16 4.19 -11.37
C PHE A 239 -0.41 3.03 -10.54
N VAL A 240 -1.05 2.07 -11.21
CA VAL A 240 -1.71 0.90 -10.58
C VAL A 240 -0.96 -0.40 -10.86
N GLY A 241 -1.29 -1.46 -10.13
CA GLY A 241 -0.66 -2.77 -10.28
C GLY A 241 -1.03 -3.45 -11.61
N SER A 242 -0.21 -4.42 -12.01
CA SER A 242 -0.33 -5.08 -13.33
C SER A 242 -1.57 -5.96 -13.53
N THR A 243 -2.45 -6.02 -12.55
CA THR A 243 -3.74 -6.74 -12.60
C THR A 243 -4.91 -5.83 -12.26
N GLU A 244 -4.71 -4.51 -12.18
CA GLU A 244 -5.64 -3.54 -11.61
C GLU A 244 -6.15 -2.54 -12.64
N GLN A 245 -6.45 -2.99 -13.87
CA GLN A 245 -6.89 -2.09 -14.93
C GLN A 245 -8.23 -1.41 -14.59
N ILE A 246 -8.26 -0.10 -14.77
CA ILE A 246 -9.49 0.70 -14.80
C ILE A 246 -10.09 0.58 -16.21
N LEU A 247 -11.29 0.01 -16.29
CA LEU A 247 -11.98 -0.27 -17.55
C LEU A 247 -12.47 1.01 -18.24
N THR A 248 -13.07 1.92 -17.48
CA THR A 248 -13.67 3.17 -17.98
C THR A 248 -13.10 4.37 -17.19
N PRO A 249 -11.81 4.69 -17.37
CA PRO A 249 -11.14 5.72 -16.58
C PRO A 249 -11.78 7.11 -16.73
N GLU A 250 -12.42 7.38 -17.86
CA GLU A 250 -13.05 8.67 -18.18
C GLU A 250 -14.17 9.03 -17.19
N ARG A 251 -14.86 8.01 -16.65
CA ARG A 251 -15.86 8.17 -15.57
C ARG A 251 -15.29 8.84 -14.33
N TYR A 252 -13.98 8.71 -14.11
CA TYR A 252 -13.28 9.25 -12.95
C TYR A 252 -12.46 10.48 -13.32
N ASN A 253 -12.68 11.11 -14.47
CA ASN A 253 -11.83 12.21 -14.96
C ASN A 253 -10.35 11.78 -15.06
N LEU A 254 -10.13 10.55 -15.48
CA LEU A 254 -8.83 9.98 -15.80
C LEU A 254 -8.84 9.54 -17.26
N GLN A 255 -7.67 9.56 -17.90
CA GLN A 255 -7.46 8.97 -19.22
C GLN A 255 -6.29 7.99 -19.17
N ARG A 256 -6.33 6.93 -19.96
CA ARG A 256 -5.21 5.99 -20.04
C ARG A 256 -4.02 6.66 -20.74
N PHE A 257 -2.91 6.79 -20.02
CA PHE A 257 -1.64 7.32 -20.55
C PHE A 257 -0.76 6.21 -21.11
N ASP A 258 -0.62 5.12 -20.35
CA ASP A 258 0.07 3.90 -20.75
C ASP A 258 -0.59 2.71 -20.02
N THR A 259 -0.15 1.49 -20.28
CA THR A 259 -0.64 0.30 -19.60
C THR A 259 -0.36 0.39 -18.09
N PHE A 260 -1.43 0.48 -17.30
CA PHE A 260 -1.44 0.70 -15.84
C PHE A 260 -1.10 2.12 -15.37
N PHE A 261 -1.02 3.09 -16.29
CA PHE A 261 -0.81 4.51 -15.98
C PHE A 261 -2.00 5.34 -16.47
N TYR A 262 -2.54 6.16 -15.60
CA TYR A 262 -3.71 6.99 -15.87
C TYR A 262 -3.43 8.45 -15.53
N GLU A 263 -3.68 9.35 -16.46
CA GLU A 263 -3.50 10.80 -16.26
C GLU A 263 -4.83 11.45 -15.89
N LYS A 264 -4.81 12.41 -14.97
CA LYS A 264 -5.98 13.24 -14.67
C LYS A 264 -6.16 14.35 -15.72
N ILE A 265 -7.35 14.41 -16.32
CA ILE A 265 -7.73 15.42 -17.33
C ILE A 265 -8.25 16.73 -16.75
#